data_AF-A0A960LEF6-F1
#
_entry.id   AF-A0A960LEF6-F1
#
_cell.length_a   1.000
_cell.length_b   1.000
_cell.length_c   1.000
_cell.angle_alpha   90.00
_cell.angle_beta   90.00
_cell.angle_gamma   90.00
#
_symmetry.space_group_name_H-M   'P 1'
#
loop_
_entity.id
_entity.type
_entity.pdbx_description
1 polymer ?
#
loop_
_entity_poly.entity_id
_entity_poly.type
_entity_poly.pdbx_seq_one_letter_code
_entity_poly.pdbx_strand_id
1 'polypeptide(L)'
;MKQMLFVAVLLSLTTNLWAHGTYTGRSGAPGRQTCASSCHGGPIANTVEIVGFPSEYTPGQSYLLTIRKMSGGTVVNFNASCRIGETGTDNAGVIASGQNTSTYNVTGETNGVHFTTVNHDSGQFTWTAPSTGTGLVKLYAGAIQTDVDGDNSRIILSATEAVAIPSAPDSLVVIAEDAGLHLYWQPSLNATMYNVYRDTIGTVTVIPENLIGTVGTTDFLDTIEPADHASYIVTAQ
;
A
#
# COMPACT_ATOMS: atom_id res chain seq x y z
N MET A 1 39.60 15.80 -74.72
CA MET A 1 39.16 16.94 -73.87
C MET A 1 38.41 16.39 -72.67
N LYS A 2 38.53 17.08 -71.54
CA LYS A 2 38.34 16.63 -70.14
C LYS A 2 36.98 15.99 -69.83
N GLN A 3 37.00 14.84 -69.14
CA GLN A 3 35.86 14.31 -68.39
C GLN A 3 35.59 15.23 -67.18
N MET A 4 34.37 15.77 -67.09
CA MET A 4 33.89 16.45 -65.89
C MET A 4 33.36 15.42 -64.90
N LEU A 5 34.06 15.28 -63.78
CA LEU A 5 33.65 14.49 -62.63
C LEU A 5 32.61 15.29 -61.83
N PHE A 6 31.37 14.80 -61.76
CA PHE A 6 30.37 15.32 -60.84
C PHE A 6 30.61 14.74 -59.44
N VAL A 7 31.07 15.58 -58.51
CA VAL A 7 31.13 15.24 -57.09
C VAL A 7 29.79 15.60 -56.47
N ALA A 8 28.98 14.59 -56.17
CA ALA A 8 27.77 14.74 -55.38
C ALA A 8 28.17 14.86 -53.90
N VAL A 9 28.02 16.05 -53.33
CA VAL A 9 28.16 16.27 -51.89
C VAL A 9 26.87 15.80 -51.22
N LEU A 10 26.90 14.60 -50.64
CA LEU A 10 25.82 14.07 -49.82
C LEU A 10 25.87 14.75 -48.44
N LEU A 11 25.02 15.75 -48.23
CA LEU A 11 24.87 16.42 -46.94
C LEU A 11 24.05 15.51 -46.01
N SER A 12 24.73 14.71 -45.18
CA SER A 12 24.07 13.88 -44.17
C SER A 12 23.54 14.76 -43.04
N LEU A 13 22.23 15.03 -43.04
CA LEU A 13 21.53 15.63 -41.92
C LEU A 13 21.42 14.58 -40.81
N THR A 14 22.36 14.57 -39.87
CA THR A 14 22.25 13.78 -38.64
C THR A 14 21.24 14.47 -37.72
N THR A 15 19.98 14.04 -37.77
CA THR A 15 19.04 14.37 -36.70
C THR A 15 19.54 13.66 -35.45
N ASN A 16 20.16 14.42 -34.54
CA ASN A 16 20.42 13.97 -33.17
C ASN A 16 19.04 13.76 -32.51
N LEU A 17 18.44 12.60 -32.68
CA LEU A 17 17.34 12.13 -31.85
C LEU A 17 17.96 11.83 -30.49
N TRP A 18 17.89 12.80 -29.57
CA TRP A 18 18.25 12.54 -28.19
C TRP A 18 17.23 11.52 -27.70
N ALA A 19 17.67 10.31 -27.35
CA ALA A 19 16.85 9.43 -26.55
C ALA A 19 16.66 10.15 -25.20
N HIS A 20 15.48 10.71 -24.96
CA HIS A 20 15.17 11.30 -23.67
C HIS A 20 15.25 10.18 -22.62
N GLY A 21 16.11 10.33 -21.61
CA GLY A 21 16.22 9.34 -20.53
C GLY A 21 14.92 9.24 -19.73
N THR A 22 14.75 8.13 -19.00
CA THR A 22 13.66 8.00 -18.03
C THR A 22 13.86 9.01 -16.90
N TYR A 23 12.97 10.01 -16.77
CA TYR A 23 13.04 10.99 -15.69
C TYR A 23 12.42 10.42 -14.42
N THR A 24 13.11 10.58 -13.29
CA THR A 24 12.64 10.15 -11.97
C THR A 24 12.17 11.33 -11.10
N GLY A 25 11.42 11.04 -10.03
CA GLY A 25 11.03 12.05 -9.04
C GLY A 25 9.95 13.02 -9.51
N ARG A 26 9.04 12.52 -10.35
CA ARG A 26 7.95 13.28 -10.98
C ARG A 26 6.58 12.60 -10.78
N SER A 27 6.33 12.03 -9.60
CA SER A 27 5.07 11.32 -9.31
C SER A 27 3.86 12.23 -9.12
N GLY A 28 4.06 13.54 -8.91
CA GLY A 28 2.99 14.46 -8.51
C GLY A 28 2.60 14.40 -7.04
N ALA A 29 3.40 13.73 -6.19
CA ALA A 29 3.28 13.81 -4.74
C ALA A 29 3.39 15.27 -4.23
N PRO A 30 2.94 15.58 -3.00
CA PRO A 30 3.03 16.93 -2.43
C PRO A 30 4.45 17.51 -2.54
N GLY A 31 4.56 18.73 -3.06
CA GLY A 31 5.84 19.39 -3.35
C GLY A 31 6.57 18.89 -4.60
N ARG A 32 5.97 17.97 -5.37
CA ARG A 32 6.58 17.37 -6.57
C ARG A 32 5.84 17.75 -7.83
N GLN A 33 6.62 17.90 -8.90
CA GLN A 33 6.10 18.01 -10.25
C GLN A 33 5.57 16.66 -10.73
N THR A 34 4.76 16.68 -11.79
CA THR A 34 4.37 15.47 -12.52
C THR A 34 5.24 15.32 -13.76
N CYS A 35 5.26 14.12 -14.34
CA CYS A 35 5.76 13.91 -15.70
C CYS A 35 5.05 14.85 -16.69
N ALA A 36 3.77 15.16 -16.42
CA ALA A 36 2.91 16.05 -17.21
C ALA A 36 3.32 17.53 -17.18
N SER A 37 3.94 18.01 -16.10
CA SER A 37 4.27 19.44 -15.93
C SER A 37 5.63 19.85 -16.53
N SER A 38 6.29 18.98 -17.30
CA SER A 38 7.68 19.18 -17.78
C SER A 38 7.81 19.68 -19.24
N CYS A 39 6.88 20.50 -19.72
CA CYS A 39 6.94 21.25 -20.98
C CYS A 39 6.56 20.52 -22.30
N HIS A 40 6.04 19.30 -22.26
CA HIS A 40 5.45 18.62 -23.44
C HIS A 40 4.11 17.91 -23.13
N GLY A 41 3.44 18.32 -22.05
CA GLY A 41 2.24 17.67 -21.58
C GLY A 41 0.96 18.17 -22.26
N GLY A 42 0.23 17.27 -22.91
CA GLY A 42 -1.15 17.48 -23.34
C GLY A 42 -2.15 17.49 -22.18
N PRO A 43 -3.47 17.53 -22.45
CA PRO A 43 -4.49 17.51 -21.41
C PRO A 43 -4.39 16.26 -20.52
N ILE A 44 -4.91 16.34 -19.29
CA ILE A 44 -5.07 15.16 -18.44
C ILE A 44 -6.20 14.30 -19.03
N ALA A 45 -5.85 13.13 -19.55
CA ALA A 45 -6.76 12.24 -20.27
C ALA A 45 -6.92 10.86 -19.60
N ASN A 46 -6.24 10.61 -18.47
CA ASN A 46 -6.33 9.37 -17.68
C ASN A 46 -6.14 8.10 -18.52
N THR A 47 -5.09 8.11 -19.32
CA THR A 47 -4.74 7.07 -20.29
C THR A 47 -3.98 5.89 -19.69
N VAL A 48 -3.64 5.97 -18.41
CA VAL A 48 -2.97 4.92 -17.62
C VAL A 48 -3.78 4.67 -16.35
N GLU A 49 -3.83 3.41 -15.93
CA GLU A 49 -4.35 3.04 -14.61
C GLU A 49 -3.36 2.23 -13.80
N ILE A 50 -3.58 2.22 -12.48
CA ILE A 50 -2.88 1.36 -11.52
C ILE A 50 -3.93 0.46 -10.86
N VAL A 51 -3.73 -0.85 -10.99
CA VAL A 51 -4.57 -1.88 -10.39
C VAL A 51 -3.81 -2.53 -9.22
N GLY A 52 -4.53 -2.91 -8.17
CA GLY A 52 -3.97 -3.65 -7.02
C GLY A 52 -3.61 -2.79 -5.81
N PHE A 53 -3.73 -1.46 -5.90
CA PHE A 53 -3.69 -0.61 -4.70
C PHE A 53 -5.02 -0.73 -3.94
N PRO A 54 -5.01 -1.05 -2.64
CA PRO A 54 -6.23 -1.33 -1.91
C PRO A 54 -6.93 -0.04 -1.46
N SER A 55 -8.22 -0.10 -1.13
CA SER A 55 -8.92 0.97 -0.40
C SER A 55 -8.65 0.93 1.11
N GLU A 56 -8.33 -0.25 1.65
CA GLU A 56 -7.90 -0.47 3.03
C GLU A 56 -6.66 -1.37 3.05
N TYR A 57 -5.65 -1.03 3.85
CA TYR A 57 -4.42 -1.82 3.95
C TYR A 57 -4.24 -2.46 5.33
N THR A 58 -3.72 -3.69 5.35
CA THR A 58 -3.21 -4.30 6.58
C THR A 58 -1.76 -3.88 6.77
N PRO A 59 -1.36 -3.34 7.93
CA PRO A 59 0.04 -2.94 8.18
C PRO A 59 1.05 -4.04 7.84
N GLY A 60 2.12 -3.68 7.11
CA GLY A 60 3.16 -4.61 6.67
C GLY A 60 2.77 -5.59 5.55
N GLN A 61 1.50 -5.64 5.13
CA GLN A 61 1.08 -6.49 4.01
C GLN A 61 1.65 -5.96 2.68
N SER A 62 2.11 -6.87 1.83
CA SER A 62 2.56 -6.53 0.48
C SER A 62 1.43 -6.66 -0.54
N TYR A 63 1.33 -5.67 -1.43
CA TYR A 63 0.37 -5.59 -2.53
C TYR A 63 1.12 -5.52 -3.85
N LEU A 64 0.77 -6.36 -4.82
CA LEU A 64 1.29 -6.28 -6.18
C LEU A 64 0.47 -5.25 -6.96
N LEU A 65 1.14 -4.20 -7.43
CA LEU A 65 0.54 -3.14 -8.23
C LEU A 65 0.92 -3.32 -9.69
N THR A 66 -0.07 -3.26 -10.58
CA THR A 66 0.11 -3.32 -12.03
C THR A 66 -0.25 -1.98 -12.64
N ILE A 67 0.70 -1.38 -13.35
CA ILE A 67 0.45 -0.23 -14.22
C ILE A 67 0.10 -0.76 -15.60
N ARG A 68 -0.96 -0.23 -16.22
CA ARG A 68 -1.24 -0.51 -17.62
C ARG A 68 -1.83 0.69 -18.34
N LYS A 69 -1.46 0.83 -19.61
CA LYS A 69 -2.09 1.75 -20.55
C LYS A 69 -3.52 1.31 -20.85
N MET A 70 -4.42 2.28 -20.89
CA MET A 70 -5.84 2.11 -21.22
C MET A 70 -6.18 2.64 -22.62
N SER A 71 -5.58 3.76 -23.01
CA SER A 71 -5.82 4.44 -24.28
C SER A 71 -4.62 5.34 -24.63
N GLY A 72 -4.64 6.06 -25.74
CA GLY A 72 -3.56 6.98 -26.14
C GLY A 72 -2.30 6.31 -26.69
N GLY A 73 -1.24 7.11 -26.84
CA GLY A 73 0.06 6.68 -27.37
C GLY A 73 0.84 5.78 -26.42
N THR A 74 2.05 5.35 -26.81
CA THR A 74 2.90 4.60 -25.88
C THR A 74 3.31 5.47 -24.69
N VAL A 75 3.31 4.91 -23.48
CA VAL A 75 3.78 5.63 -22.29
C VAL A 75 5.29 5.77 -22.34
N VAL A 76 5.75 7.02 -22.41
CA VAL A 76 7.19 7.34 -22.53
C VAL A 76 7.84 7.49 -21.16
N ASN A 77 7.08 7.87 -20.14
CA ASN A 77 7.56 7.92 -18.76
C ASN A 77 6.46 7.71 -17.73
N PHE A 78 6.82 7.07 -16.62
CA PHE A 78 5.95 6.81 -15.47
C PHE A 78 6.76 6.99 -14.18
N ASN A 79 6.15 7.64 -13.19
CA ASN A 79 6.69 7.78 -11.84
C ASN A 79 5.57 7.59 -10.82
N ALA A 80 5.86 6.89 -9.72
CA ALA A 80 4.97 6.83 -8.57
C ALA A 80 5.72 6.88 -7.24
N SER A 81 5.04 7.42 -6.22
CA SER A 81 5.47 7.32 -4.82
C SER A 81 4.27 7.35 -3.87
N CYS A 82 4.39 6.72 -2.71
CA CYS A 82 3.32 6.65 -1.71
C CYS A 82 3.65 7.54 -0.50
N ARG A 83 2.68 8.35 -0.04
CA ARG A 83 2.87 9.35 1.02
C ARG A 83 1.85 9.20 2.13
N ILE A 84 2.25 9.62 3.33
CA ILE A 84 1.38 9.63 4.52
C ILE A 84 0.42 10.82 4.43
N GLY A 85 -0.86 10.59 4.72
CA GLY A 85 -1.90 11.60 4.86
C GLY A 85 -2.35 12.26 3.56
N GLU A 86 -3.14 13.32 3.73
CA GLU A 86 -3.74 14.07 2.63
C GLU A 86 -2.72 14.87 1.82
N THR A 87 -1.75 15.49 2.50
CA THR A 87 -0.77 16.42 1.95
C THR A 87 0.66 16.18 2.45
N GLY A 88 0.91 15.07 3.14
CA GLY A 88 2.21 14.78 3.72
C GLY A 88 3.27 14.47 2.66
N THR A 89 4.53 14.71 3.01
CA THR A 89 5.69 14.43 2.16
C THR A 89 6.44 13.17 2.59
N ASP A 90 6.14 12.64 3.77
CA ASP A 90 6.80 11.44 4.30
C ASP A 90 6.35 10.20 3.53
N ASN A 91 7.28 9.25 3.36
CA ASN A 91 7.02 8.00 2.66
C ASN A 91 6.03 7.13 3.43
N ALA A 92 5.05 6.57 2.73
CA ALA A 92 4.15 5.55 3.27
C ALA A 92 4.52 4.17 2.72
N GLY A 93 5.00 3.30 3.61
CA GLY A 93 5.38 1.93 3.26
C GLY A 93 6.68 1.86 2.46
N VAL A 94 6.94 0.71 1.85
CA VAL A 94 8.16 0.43 1.07
C VAL A 94 7.77 0.00 -0.34
N ILE A 95 8.40 0.61 -1.36
CA ILE A 95 8.22 0.21 -2.76
C ILE A 95 9.41 -0.64 -3.20
N ALA A 96 9.11 -1.80 -3.78
CA ALA A 96 10.06 -2.68 -4.43
C ALA A 96 9.76 -2.78 -5.93
N SER A 97 10.80 -2.70 -6.75
CA SER A 97 10.70 -2.87 -8.20
C SER A 97 10.23 -4.28 -8.57
N GLY A 98 9.48 -4.37 -9.66
CA GLY A 98 9.06 -5.61 -10.30
C GLY A 98 9.30 -5.55 -11.81
N GLN A 99 8.40 -6.17 -12.58
CA GLN A 99 8.51 -6.21 -14.04
C GLN A 99 8.53 -4.80 -14.64
N ASN A 100 9.52 -4.51 -15.49
CA ASN A 100 9.71 -3.23 -16.20
C ASN A 100 9.79 -1.99 -15.29
N THR A 101 10.05 -2.16 -14.00
CA THR A 101 10.19 -1.03 -13.07
C THR A 101 11.52 -1.07 -12.33
N SER A 102 11.98 0.10 -11.91
CA SER A 102 13.13 0.31 -11.02
C SER A 102 12.74 1.29 -9.92
N THR A 103 13.32 1.15 -8.74
CA THR A 103 13.15 2.13 -7.67
C THR A 103 14.13 3.29 -7.83
N TYR A 104 13.76 4.45 -7.30
CA TYR A 104 14.63 5.62 -7.27
C TYR A 104 14.58 6.34 -5.92
N ASN A 105 15.66 7.07 -5.65
CA ASN A 105 15.74 8.06 -4.58
C ASN A 105 16.36 9.32 -5.16
N VAL A 106 15.61 10.43 -5.16
CA VAL A 106 16.10 11.74 -5.58
C VAL A 106 15.81 12.79 -4.51
N THR A 107 16.48 13.94 -4.61
CA THR A 107 16.25 15.04 -3.67
C THR A 107 14.77 15.46 -3.65
N GLY A 108 14.17 15.38 -2.47
CA GLY A 108 12.78 15.69 -2.21
C GLY A 108 11.77 14.61 -2.62
N GLU A 109 12.20 13.48 -3.20
CA GLU A 109 11.32 12.35 -3.48
C GLU A 109 12.10 11.03 -3.43
N THR A 110 11.97 10.34 -2.29
CA THR A 110 12.55 9.02 -2.06
C THR A 110 11.48 7.94 -2.11
N ASN A 111 11.90 6.67 -2.10
CA ASN A 111 11.01 5.50 -2.15
C ASN A 111 10.04 5.55 -3.35
N GLY A 112 10.55 6.02 -4.49
CA GLY A 112 9.77 6.12 -5.72
C GLY A 112 10.03 4.93 -6.65
N VAL A 113 9.17 4.78 -7.66
CA VAL A 113 9.29 3.78 -8.72
C VAL A 113 9.03 4.40 -10.07
N HIS A 114 9.77 3.95 -11.08
CA HIS A 114 9.64 4.40 -12.46
C HIS A 114 9.79 3.21 -13.43
N PHE A 115 9.46 3.42 -14.71
CA PHE A 115 9.75 2.43 -15.75
C PHE A 115 11.24 2.35 -16.05
N THR A 116 11.76 1.13 -16.25
CA THR A 116 13.20 0.86 -16.49
C THR A 116 13.72 1.47 -17.78
N THR A 117 12.87 1.52 -18.82
CA THR A 117 13.19 2.16 -20.09
C THR A 117 12.02 3.03 -20.55
N VAL A 118 12.27 3.86 -21.57
CA VAL A 118 11.20 4.59 -22.25
C VAL A 118 10.35 3.64 -23.09
N ASN A 119 9.13 4.05 -23.43
CA ASN A 119 8.21 3.32 -24.30
C ASN A 119 7.73 1.98 -23.71
N HIS A 120 7.19 2.03 -22.49
CA HIS A 120 6.61 0.87 -21.80
C HIS A 120 5.14 1.11 -21.48
N ASP A 121 4.24 0.28 -22.02
CA ASP A 121 2.81 0.40 -21.76
C ASP A 121 2.32 -0.34 -20.52
N SER A 122 3.21 -1.07 -19.84
CA SER A 122 2.89 -1.81 -18.63
C SER A 122 4.13 -2.11 -17.78
N GLY A 123 3.91 -2.19 -16.48
CA GLY A 123 4.90 -2.67 -15.52
C GLY A 123 4.24 -3.09 -14.21
N GLN A 124 5.04 -3.67 -13.32
CA GLN A 124 4.61 -4.10 -12.01
C GLN A 124 5.60 -3.63 -10.95
N PHE A 125 5.10 -3.34 -9.76
CA PHE A 125 5.91 -3.13 -8.57
C PHE A 125 5.14 -3.61 -7.35
N THR A 126 5.86 -3.90 -6.27
CA THR A 126 5.26 -4.28 -5.00
C THR A 126 5.28 -3.09 -4.06
N TRP A 127 4.17 -2.83 -3.38
CA TRP A 127 4.10 -1.90 -2.27
C TRP A 127 3.81 -2.67 -0.99
N THR A 128 4.73 -2.58 -0.03
CA THR A 128 4.54 -3.08 1.33
C THR A 128 3.96 -1.95 2.17
N ALA A 129 2.78 -2.15 2.74
CA ALA A 129 2.08 -1.19 3.56
C ALA A 129 2.91 -0.76 4.79
N PRO A 130 2.73 0.48 5.29
CA PRO A 130 3.49 0.98 6.44
C PRO A 130 3.14 0.24 7.74
N SER A 131 3.85 0.60 8.81
CA SER A 131 3.59 0.09 10.17
C SER A 131 2.24 0.55 10.71
N THR A 132 1.76 -0.17 11.74
CA THR A 132 0.54 0.16 12.47
C THR A 132 0.56 1.60 13.00
N GLY A 133 -0.57 2.28 12.94
CA GLY A 133 -0.77 3.65 13.40
C GLY A 133 -0.40 4.74 12.37
N THR A 134 -0.13 4.36 11.12
CA THR A 134 0.19 5.32 10.04
C THR A 134 -1.07 6.02 9.52
N GLY A 135 -2.23 5.35 9.55
CA GLY A 135 -3.51 5.95 9.16
C GLY A 135 -3.71 6.05 7.64
N LEU A 136 -4.07 7.24 7.15
CA LEU A 136 -4.34 7.44 5.72
C LEU A 136 -3.03 7.47 4.93
N VAL A 137 -3.01 6.81 3.77
CA VAL A 137 -1.92 6.91 2.79
C VAL A 137 -2.45 7.21 1.41
N LYS A 138 -1.60 7.83 0.57
CA LYS A 138 -1.91 8.16 -0.82
C LYS A 138 -0.79 7.73 -1.76
N LEU A 139 -1.15 6.93 -2.76
CA LEU A 139 -0.28 6.66 -3.91
C LEU A 139 -0.48 7.77 -4.94
N TYR A 140 0.60 8.47 -5.26
CA TYR A 140 0.66 9.46 -6.33
C TYR A 140 1.40 8.85 -7.51
N ALA A 141 0.84 9.01 -8.71
CA ALA A 141 1.54 8.64 -9.93
C ALA A 141 1.29 9.63 -11.07
N GLY A 142 2.33 9.81 -11.88
CA GLY A 142 2.33 10.63 -13.08
C GLY A 142 2.84 9.83 -14.27
N ALA A 143 2.09 9.85 -15.37
CA ALA A 143 2.49 9.25 -16.64
C ALA A 143 2.29 10.23 -17.79
N ILE A 144 3.14 10.10 -18.81
CA ILE A 144 3.05 10.88 -20.05
C ILE A 144 3.20 9.93 -21.24
N GLN A 145 2.39 10.16 -22.26
CA GLN A 145 2.43 9.46 -23.55
C GLN A 145 3.01 10.38 -24.62
N THR A 146 3.64 9.79 -25.64
CA THR A 146 4.32 10.47 -26.77
C THR A 146 5.39 11.52 -26.37
N ASP A 147 6.17 11.97 -27.35
CA ASP A 147 7.29 12.90 -27.17
C ASP A 147 6.90 14.39 -27.33
N VAL A 148 5.74 14.67 -27.94
CA VAL A 148 5.18 16.01 -28.10
C VAL A 148 3.65 15.98 -27.90
N ASP A 149 3.13 16.88 -27.06
CA ASP A 149 1.71 17.16 -26.76
C ASP A 149 0.84 15.96 -26.34
N GLY A 150 1.45 14.87 -25.88
CA GLY A 150 0.70 13.65 -25.60
C GLY A 150 -0.09 13.67 -24.30
N ASP A 151 -1.04 12.75 -24.24
CA ASP A 151 -1.96 12.59 -23.13
C ASP A 151 -1.23 12.33 -21.81
N ASN A 152 -1.69 13.02 -20.78
CA ASN A 152 -1.16 12.89 -19.43
C ASN A 152 -2.10 12.10 -18.52
N SER A 153 -1.50 11.38 -17.58
CA SER A 153 -2.21 10.77 -16.46
C SER A 153 -1.69 11.32 -15.14
N ARG A 154 -2.61 11.75 -14.28
CA ARG A 154 -2.36 12.04 -12.87
C ARG A 154 -3.27 11.15 -12.05
N ILE A 155 -2.66 10.26 -11.29
CA ILE A 155 -3.36 9.23 -10.53
C ILE A 155 -3.10 9.50 -9.05
N ILE A 156 -4.17 9.56 -8.26
CA ILE A 156 -4.10 9.64 -6.80
C ILE A 156 -5.05 8.58 -6.25
N LEU A 157 -4.51 7.56 -5.62
CA LEU A 157 -5.27 6.51 -4.96
C LEU A 157 -5.07 6.63 -3.45
N SER A 158 -6.11 6.36 -2.67
CA SER A 158 -6.06 6.47 -1.21
C SER A 158 -6.35 5.12 -0.57
N ALA A 159 -5.64 4.82 0.52
CA ALA A 159 -5.89 3.65 1.34
C ALA A 159 -5.89 4.04 2.81
N THR A 160 -6.86 3.55 3.57
CA THR A 160 -6.88 3.71 5.03
C THR A 160 -6.33 2.47 5.72
N GLU A 161 -5.72 2.65 6.88
CA GLU A 161 -5.29 1.52 7.70
C GLU A 161 -6.49 0.68 8.17
N ALA A 162 -6.45 -0.62 7.91
CA ALA A 162 -7.41 -1.57 8.44
C ALA A 162 -7.19 -1.73 9.95
N VAL A 163 -8.29 -1.73 10.72
CA VAL A 163 -8.23 -2.00 12.15
C VAL A 163 -7.84 -3.46 12.36
N ALA A 164 -6.71 -3.70 13.02
CA ALA A 164 -6.29 -5.05 13.37
C ALA A 164 -7.22 -5.59 14.48
N ILE A 165 -8.03 -6.60 14.16
CA ILE A 165 -8.86 -7.29 15.15
C ILE A 165 -7.95 -8.18 16.00
N PRO A 166 -7.92 -8.02 17.33
CA PRO A 166 -7.15 -8.91 18.19
C PRO A 166 -7.62 -10.36 18.05
N SER A 167 -6.67 -11.29 18.00
CA SER A 167 -6.99 -12.73 18.04
C SER A 167 -7.53 -13.10 19.42
N ALA A 168 -8.32 -14.18 19.50
CA ALA A 168 -8.66 -14.76 20.79
C ALA A 168 -7.39 -15.08 21.60
N PRO A 169 -7.42 -14.94 22.93
CA PRO A 169 -6.28 -15.28 23.78
C PRO A 169 -5.95 -16.76 23.71
N ASP A 170 -4.66 -17.08 23.70
CA ASP A 170 -4.18 -18.45 23.80
C ASP A 170 -3.96 -18.85 25.27
N SER A 171 -3.86 -20.17 25.49
CA SER A 171 -3.46 -20.77 26.77
C SER A 171 -4.35 -20.40 27.96
N LEU A 172 -5.68 -20.32 27.74
CA LEU A 172 -6.64 -20.17 28.82
C LEU A 172 -6.51 -21.35 29.81
N VAL A 173 -6.26 -21.04 31.07
CA VAL A 173 -6.27 -21.98 32.19
C VAL A 173 -7.27 -21.51 33.24
N VAL A 174 -7.94 -22.46 33.88
CA VAL A 174 -8.89 -22.23 34.97
C VAL A 174 -8.39 -22.98 36.20
N ILE A 175 -8.24 -22.27 37.31
CA ILE A 175 -7.75 -22.80 38.58
C ILE A 175 -8.84 -22.61 39.63
N ALA A 176 -9.18 -23.67 40.37
CA ALA A 176 -10.09 -23.57 41.50
C ALA A 176 -9.36 -23.06 42.75
N GLU A 177 -9.95 -22.07 43.40
CA GLU A 177 -9.47 -21.46 44.64
C GLU A 177 -10.61 -21.35 45.66
N ASP A 178 -10.31 -21.08 46.92
CA ASP A 178 -11.32 -20.95 47.99
C ASP A 178 -12.38 -19.86 47.69
N ALA A 179 -12.02 -18.86 46.88
CA ALA A 179 -12.88 -17.72 46.52
C ALA A 179 -13.63 -17.88 45.19
N GLY A 180 -13.40 -18.95 44.43
CA GLY A 180 -14.03 -19.19 43.12
C GLY A 180 -13.11 -19.83 42.09
N LEU A 181 -13.42 -19.62 40.80
CA LEU A 181 -12.58 -20.08 39.68
C LEU A 181 -11.78 -18.90 39.12
N HIS A 182 -10.45 -18.97 39.21
CA HIS A 182 -9.56 -17.95 38.66
C HIS A 182 -9.08 -18.37 37.26
N LEU A 183 -9.38 -17.53 36.28
CA LEU A 183 -9.00 -17.70 34.89
C LEU A 183 -7.74 -16.89 34.59
N TYR A 184 -6.81 -17.47 33.83
CA TYR A 184 -5.61 -16.79 33.33
C TYR A 184 -5.42 -17.12 31.85
N TRP A 185 -4.93 -16.17 31.06
CA TRP A 185 -4.62 -16.36 29.64
C TRP A 185 -3.37 -15.56 29.22
N GLN A 186 -2.84 -15.85 28.03
CA GLN A 186 -1.77 -15.02 27.45
C GLN A 186 -2.35 -13.78 26.75
N PRO A 187 -1.68 -12.62 26.81
CA PRO A 187 -2.18 -11.42 26.16
C PRO A 187 -2.23 -11.56 24.63
N SER A 188 -3.32 -11.11 24.03
CA SER A 188 -3.48 -11.02 22.58
C SER A 188 -2.83 -9.75 22.03
N LEU A 189 -2.21 -9.84 20.85
CA LEU A 189 -1.66 -8.67 20.17
C LEU A 189 -2.79 -7.68 19.83
N ASN A 190 -2.52 -6.39 20.04
CA ASN A 190 -3.47 -5.27 19.86
C ASN A 190 -4.69 -5.29 20.79
N ALA A 191 -4.80 -6.25 21.71
CA ALA A 191 -5.87 -6.27 22.69
C ALA A 191 -5.62 -5.28 23.81
N THR A 192 -6.65 -4.52 24.13
CA THR A 192 -6.69 -3.61 25.29
C THR A 192 -7.67 -4.07 26.35
N MET A 193 -8.63 -4.92 25.97
CA MET A 193 -9.61 -5.51 26.87
C MET A 193 -9.90 -6.97 26.49
N TYR A 194 -10.49 -7.70 27.44
CA TYR A 194 -10.95 -9.07 27.26
C TYR A 194 -12.36 -9.22 27.81
N ASN A 195 -13.23 -9.86 27.03
CA ASN A 195 -14.53 -10.30 27.49
C ASN A 195 -14.45 -11.77 27.89
N VAL A 196 -14.98 -12.09 29.06
CA VAL A 196 -15.03 -13.44 29.62
C VAL A 196 -16.47 -13.93 29.54
N TYR A 197 -16.67 -15.05 28.86
CA TYR A 197 -17.97 -15.71 28.71
C TYR A 197 -17.96 -17.05 29.42
N ARG A 198 -19.09 -17.39 30.03
CA ARG A 198 -19.32 -18.66 30.73
C ARG A 198 -20.62 -19.30 30.30
N ASP A 199 -20.60 -20.62 30.18
CA ASP A 199 -21.79 -21.47 29.99
C ASP A 199 -21.72 -22.68 30.94
N THR A 200 -22.85 -23.05 31.55
CA THR A 200 -22.96 -24.13 32.54
C THR A 200 -23.60 -25.41 31.99
N ILE A 201 -23.94 -25.43 30.70
CA ILE A 201 -24.70 -26.53 30.07
C ILE A 201 -23.91 -27.18 28.92
N GLY A 202 -22.87 -26.52 28.38
CA GLY A 202 -22.06 -27.09 27.31
C GLY A 202 -21.09 -26.10 26.65
N THR A 203 -21.04 -26.12 25.32
CA THR A 203 -20.17 -25.25 24.52
C THR A 203 -20.59 -23.80 24.64
N VAL A 204 -19.69 -22.94 25.12
CA VAL A 204 -19.95 -21.50 25.26
C VAL A 204 -20.23 -20.88 23.90
N THR A 205 -21.33 -20.13 23.82
CA THR A 205 -21.62 -19.24 22.69
C THR A 205 -21.29 -17.80 23.08
N VAL A 206 -20.66 -17.03 22.18
CA VAL A 206 -20.34 -15.61 22.38
C VAL A 206 -21.59 -14.77 22.15
N ILE A 207 -22.42 -14.65 23.19
CA ILE A 207 -23.64 -13.84 23.25
C ILE A 207 -23.67 -13.02 24.54
N PRO A 208 -24.40 -11.88 24.58
CA PRO A 208 -24.45 -11.01 25.76
C PRO A 208 -24.86 -11.71 27.06
N GLU A 209 -25.73 -12.73 26.99
CA GLU A 209 -26.24 -13.45 28.15
C GLU A 209 -25.17 -14.29 28.86
N ASN A 210 -24.15 -14.74 28.10
CA ASN A 210 -23.05 -15.54 28.63
C ASN A 210 -21.88 -14.66 29.12
N LEU A 211 -21.92 -13.34 28.89
CA LEU A 211 -20.86 -12.42 29.30
C LEU A 211 -20.89 -12.24 30.82
N ILE A 212 -19.79 -12.61 31.48
CA ILE A 212 -19.66 -12.49 32.94
C ILE A 212 -18.66 -11.42 33.38
N GLY A 213 -17.86 -10.88 32.45
CA GLY A 213 -16.97 -9.77 32.75
C GLY A 213 -16.22 -9.21 31.56
N THR A 214 -15.77 -7.97 31.70
CA THR A 214 -14.83 -7.30 30.81
C THR A 214 -13.68 -6.75 31.63
N VAL A 215 -12.45 -7.13 31.30
CA VAL A 215 -11.24 -6.75 32.05
C VAL A 215 -10.12 -6.25 31.14
N GLY A 216 -9.30 -5.34 31.66
CA GLY A 216 -8.07 -4.88 30.99
C GLY A 216 -6.81 -5.68 31.39
N THR A 217 -6.95 -6.70 32.21
CA THR A 217 -5.88 -7.60 32.65
C THR A 217 -6.01 -8.96 31.95
N THR A 218 -5.03 -9.84 32.16
CA THR A 218 -4.99 -11.19 31.58
C THR A 218 -5.48 -12.26 32.57
N ASP A 219 -6.37 -11.86 33.47
CA ASP A 219 -6.92 -12.70 34.51
C ASP A 219 -8.33 -12.26 34.90
N PHE A 220 -9.14 -13.20 35.39
CA PHE A 220 -10.49 -12.93 35.88
C PHE A 220 -10.87 -13.93 36.97
N LEU A 221 -11.34 -13.44 38.12
CA LEU A 221 -11.88 -14.29 39.19
C LEU A 221 -13.40 -14.38 39.08
N ASP A 222 -13.89 -15.56 38.73
CA ASP A 222 -15.31 -15.90 38.74
C ASP A 222 -15.71 -16.39 40.15
N THR A 223 -16.30 -15.50 40.94
CA THR A 223 -16.71 -15.78 42.33
C THR A 223 -18.07 -16.47 42.44
N ILE A 224 -18.78 -16.66 41.33
CA ILE A 224 -20.05 -17.37 41.32
C ILE A 224 -19.71 -18.85 41.17
N GLU A 225 -20.00 -19.64 42.21
CA GLU A 225 -19.89 -21.10 42.18
C GLU A 225 -20.75 -21.63 41.02
N PRO A 226 -20.15 -22.08 39.91
CA PRO A 226 -20.93 -22.59 38.81
C PRO A 226 -21.52 -23.95 39.20
N ALA A 227 -22.71 -24.27 38.69
CA ALA A 227 -23.21 -25.64 38.74
C ALA A 227 -22.14 -26.61 38.19
N ASP A 228 -22.05 -27.83 38.74
CA ASP A 228 -21.09 -28.86 38.35
C ASP A 228 -20.90 -28.89 36.81
N HIS A 229 -19.74 -28.38 36.35
CA HIS A 229 -19.33 -28.07 34.97
C HIS A 229 -19.68 -26.68 34.42
N ALA A 230 -18.67 -25.80 34.38
CA ALA A 230 -18.67 -24.58 33.57
C ALA A 230 -17.61 -24.65 32.46
N SER A 231 -17.97 -24.14 31.28
CA SER A 231 -17.04 -23.88 30.18
C SER A 231 -16.83 -22.39 30.03
N TYR A 232 -15.63 -22.00 29.56
CA TYR A 232 -15.24 -20.59 29.42
C TYR A 232 -14.69 -20.30 28.03
N ILE A 233 -15.00 -19.11 27.51
CA ILE A 233 -14.36 -18.51 26.33
C ILE A 233 -13.92 -17.10 26.71
N VAL A 234 -12.72 -16.72 26.28
CA VAL A 234 -12.25 -15.34 26.37
C VAL A 234 -12.08 -14.80 24.95
N THR A 235 -12.60 -13.60 24.70
CA THR A 235 -12.37 -12.87 23.44
C THR A 235 -11.61 -11.59 23.71
N ALA A 236 -10.69 -11.23 22.82
CA ALA A 236 -9.93 -10.00 22.90
C ALA A 236 -10.62 -8.85 22.16
N GLN A 237 -10.43 -7.62 22.65
CA GLN A 237 -10.93 -6.36 22.08
C GLN A 237 -9.83 -5.32 21.92
#